data_AF-A0A024HKD6-F1
#
_entry.id   AF-A0A024HKD6-F1
#
_cell.length_a   1.000
_cell.length_b   1.000
_cell.length_c   1.000
_cell.angle_alpha   90.00
_cell.angle_beta   90.00
_cell.angle_gamma   90.00
#
_symmetry.space_group_name_H-M   'P 1'
#
loop_
_entity.id
_entity.type
_entity.pdbx_description
1 polymer ?
#
loop_
_entity_poly.entity_id
_entity_poly.type
_entity_poly.pdbx_seq_one_letter_code
_entity_poly.pdbx_strand_id
1 'polypeptide(L)' 'MSHPVQEIVLREGDRLLLADGTELRVRRIVNGRVSWEIQEVEAPRARRAWLPWPMRSPLLRGH' A
#
# COMPACT_ATOMS: atom_id res chain seq x y z
N MET A 1 26.23 -5.49 -12.76
CA MET A 1 25.20 -5.00 -13.70
C MET A 1 24.84 -3.59 -13.26
N SER A 2 25.01 -2.57 -14.10
CA SER A 2 24.56 -1.21 -13.77
C SER A 2 23.04 -1.15 -13.94
N HIS A 3 22.32 -0.79 -12.88
CA HIS A 3 20.90 -0.48 -13.01
C HIS A 3 20.73 0.82 -13.80
N PRO A 4 19.74 0.92 -14.71
CA PRO A 4 19.48 2.16 -15.41
C PRO A 4 19.15 3.26 -14.40
N VAL A 5 19.88 4.37 -14.46
CA VAL A 5 19.56 5.57 -13.68
C VAL A 5 18.49 6.33 -14.43
N GLN A 6 17.31 6.48 -13.84
CA GLN A 6 16.26 7.35 -14.34
C GLN A 6 16.30 8.66 -13.57
N GLU A 7 16.54 9.76 -14.27
CA GLU A 7 16.47 11.11 -13.69
C GLU A 7 15.01 11.57 -13.66
N ILE A 8 14.53 11.95 -12.47
CA ILE A 8 13.21 12.54 -12.27
C ILE A 8 13.35 13.84 -11.46
N VAL A 9 12.58 14.86 -11.83
CA VAL A 9 12.54 16.14 -11.11
C VAL A 9 11.32 16.14 -10.20
N LEU A 10 11.55 16.27 -8.90
CA LEU A 10 10.51 16.27 -7.88
C LEU A 10 10.55 17.58 -7.09
N ARG A 11 9.37 18.11 -6.77
CA ARG A 11 9.14 19.33 -5.98
C ARG A 11 8.58 18.97 -4.60
N GLU A 12 8.66 19.91 -3.67
CA GLU A 12 7.98 19.75 -2.38
C GLU A 12 6.48 19.50 -2.59
N GLY A 13 5.94 18.49 -1.89
CA GLY A 13 4.56 18.05 -2.02
C GLY A 13 4.33 16.96 -3.07
N ASP A 14 5.27 16.74 -4.00
CA ASP A 14 5.17 15.68 -5.01
C ASP A 14 5.19 14.30 -4.35
N ARG A 15 4.55 13.35 -5.04
CA ARG A 15 4.40 11.96 -4.63
C ARG A 15 5.00 11.05 -5.69
N LEU A 16 5.76 10.05 -5.25
CA LEU A 16 6.32 9.00 -6.08
C LEU A 16 5.72 7.67 -5.62
N LEU A 17 5.03 6.99 -6.53
CA LEU A 17 4.48 5.66 -6.30
C LEU A 17 5.50 4.61 -6.76
N LEU A 18 5.94 3.76 -5.84
CA LEU A 18 6.80 2.63 -6.15
C LEU A 18 5.97 1.44 -6.64
N ALA A 19 6.61 0.53 -7.37
CA ALA A 19 5.93 -0.63 -7.98
C ALA A 19 5.33 -1.60 -6.95
N ASP A 20 5.82 -1.60 -5.72
CA ASP A 20 5.29 -2.39 -4.60
C ASP A 20 4.09 -1.73 -3.91
N GLY A 21 3.67 -0.55 -4.37
CA GLY A 21 2.57 0.22 -3.81
C GLY A 21 2.98 1.22 -2.73
N THR A 22 4.26 1.31 -2.36
CA THR A 22 4.75 2.31 -1.41
C THR A 22 4.65 3.72 -2.01
N GLU A 23 4.09 4.67 -1.27
CA GLU A 23 4.06 6.08 -1.65
C GLU A 23 5.16 6.85 -0.90
N LEU A 24 6.02 7.53 -1.64
CA LEU A 24 7.01 8.47 -1.11
C LEU A 24 6.55 9.89 -1.38
N ARG A 25 6.42 10.71 -0.34
CA ARG A 25 6.07 12.12 -0.48
C ARG A 25 7.26 13.01 -0.14
N VAL A 26 7.58 13.94 -1.04
CA VAL A 26 8.60 14.96 -0.76
C VAL A 26 8.03 15.95 0.25
N ARG A 27 8.57 15.98 1.46
CA ARG A 27 8.12 16.91 2.50
C ARG A 27 8.80 18.26 2.41
N ARG A 28 10.12 18.27 2.25
CA ARG A 28 10.92 19.50 2.26
C ARG A 28 12.24 19.30 1.52
N ILE A 29 12.66 20.30 0.76
CA ILE A 29 13.94 20.39 0.05
C ILE A 29 14.64 21.66 0.55
N VAL A 30 15.73 21.51 1.32
CA VAL A 30 16.50 22.64 1.83
C VAL A 30 17.99 22.34 1.71
N ASN A 31 18.75 23.23 1.08
CA ASN A 31 20.22 23.14 0.94
C ASN A 31 20.69 21.77 0.41
N GLY A 32 20.01 21.23 -0.61
CA GLY A 32 20.32 19.92 -1.19
C GLY A 32 19.96 18.71 -0.32
N ARG A 33 19.40 18.92 0.89
CA ARG A 33 18.81 17.85 1.70
C ARG A 33 17.34 17.71 1.37
N VAL A 34 16.90 16.48 1.18
CA VAL A 34 15.51 16.15 0.93
C VAL A 34 14.96 15.33 2.10
N SER A 35 13.85 15.78 2.67
CA SER A 35 13.08 15.05 3.66
C SER A 35 11.90 14.37 2.99
N TRP A 36 11.73 13.09 3.27
CA TRP A 36 10.68 12.25 2.72
C TRP A 36 9.72 11.80 3.81
N GLU A 37 8.47 11.64 3.45
CA GLU A 37 7.49 10.87 4.21
C GLU A 37 7.22 9.58 3.43
N ILE A 38 7.37 8.45 4.11
CA ILE A 38 7.09 7.12 3.54
C ILE A 38 5.72 6.72 4.04
N GLN A 39 4.80 6.51 3.13
CA GLN A 39 3.50 5.92 3.41
C GLN A 39 3.47 4.55 2.73
N GLU A 40 3.58 3.50 3.54
CA GLU A 40 3.19 2.17 3.09
C GLU A 40 1.68 2.21 2.87
N VAL A 41 1.26 2.23 1.60
CA VAL A 41 -0.14 1.95 1.29
C VAL A 41 -0.31 0.49 1.65
N GLU A 42 -0.90 0.20 2.82
CA GLU A 42 -1.34 -1.15 3.15
C GLU A 42 -2.01 -1.70 1.90
N ALA A 43 -1.38 -2.71 1.29
CA ALA A 43 -1.93 -3.40 0.13
C ALA A 43 -3.41 -3.58 0.42
N PRO A 44 -4.35 -3.12 -0.44
CA PRO A 44 -5.76 -3.16 -0.13
C PRO A 44 -6.04 -4.60 0.23
N ARG A 45 -6.19 -4.87 1.53
CA ARG A 45 -6.34 -6.22 2.06
C ARG A 45 -7.44 -6.78 1.20
N ALA A 46 -7.09 -7.72 0.32
CA ALA A 46 -8.04 -8.40 -0.53
C ALA A 46 -9.17 -8.75 0.40
N ARG A 47 -10.27 -8.01 0.25
CA ARG A 47 -11.34 -7.86 1.21
C ARG A 47 -11.62 -9.27 1.65
N ARG A 48 -11.10 -9.66 2.83
CA ARG A 48 -11.10 -11.06 3.27
C ARG A 48 -12.56 -11.40 3.18
N ALA A 49 -12.93 -12.15 2.14
CA ALA A 49 -14.27 -12.67 2.02
C ALA A 49 -14.36 -13.48 3.30
N TRP A 50 -15.07 -12.92 4.28
CA TRP A 50 -15.53 -13.68 5.40
C TRP A 50 -16.40 -14.74 4.75
N LEU A 51 -15.77 -15.86 4.39
CA LEU A 51 -16.46 -17.11 4.15
C LEU A 51 -17.28 -17.30 5.41
N PRO A 52 -18.62 -17.26 5.33
CA PRO A 52 -19.43 -17.52 6.50
C PRO A 52 -19.12 -18.97 6.86
N TRP A 53 -18.42 -19.15 7.97
CA TRP A 53 -18.28 -20.46 8.61
C TRP A 53 -19.68 -21.04 8.87
N PRO A 54 -19.79 -22.38 8.80
CA PRO A 54 -20.95 -23.04 8.22
C PRO A 54 -22.22 -22.85 9.05
N MET A 55 -23.34 -22.67 8.33
CA MET A 55 -24.68 -22.81 8.90
C MET A 55 -24.77 -24.14 9.62
N ARG A 56 -24.99 -24.09 10.94
CA ARG A 56 -25.43 -25.24 11.72
C ARG A 56 -26.74 -25.72 11.10
N SER A 57 -26.72 -26.89 10.47
CA SER A 57 -27.95 -27.62 10.15
C SER A 57 -28.75 -27.78 11.45
N PRO A 58 -29.99 -27.25 11.55
CA PRO A 58 -30.82 -27.59 12.67
C PRO A 58 -31.14 -29.08 12.54
N LEU A 59 -30.82 -29.80 13.61
CA LEU A 59 -31.15 -31.18 13.89
C LEU A 59 -32.52 -31.54 13.27
N LEU A 60 -32.53 -32.65 12.54
CA LEU A 60 -33.73 -33.38 12.17
C LEU A 60 -34.59 -33.54 13.44
N ARG A 61 -35.61 -32.69 13.52
CA ARG A 61 -36.65 -32.73 14.54
C ARG A 61 -37.38 -34.04 14.33
N GLY A 62 -37.35 -34.91 15.34
CA GLY A 62 -38.19 -36.09 15.38
C GLY A 62 -39.67 -35.70 15.25
N HIS A 63 -40.39 -36.48 14.46
CA HIS A 63 -41.67 -37.11 14.78
C HIS A 63 -42.07 -38.00 13.60
#